data_AF-A0A7W4BP61-F1
#
_entry.id   AF-A0A7W4BP61-F1
#
_cell.length_a   1.000
_cell.length_b   1.000
_cell.length_c   1.000
_cell.angle_alpha   90.00
_cell.angle_beta   90.00
_cell.angle_gamma   90.00
#
_symmetry.space_group_name_H-M   'P 1'
#
loop_
_entity.id
_entity.type
_entity.pdbx_description
1 polymer ?
#
loop_
_entity_poly.entity_id
_entity_poly.type
_entity_poly.pdbx_seq_one_letter_code
_entity_poly.pdbx_strand_id
1 'polypeptide(L)' 'MNKQIQVEVQVDHLDKVSKANALNAISELVWNAVDADANKVEVLVDADDIGLSGIHIKDDGHGIHYDKASTYFKGN' A
#
# COMPACT_ATOMS: atom_id res chain seq x y z
N MET A 1 18.54 -4.52 16.47
CA MET A 1 17.60 -3.57 17.12
C MET A 1 16.46 -3.36 16.15
N ASN A 2 15.23 -3.81 16.46
CA ASN A 2 14.06 -3.52 15.63
C ASN A 2 13.70 -2.04 15.80
N LYS A 3 13.78 -1.26 14.73
CA LYS A 3 13.24 0.10 14.69
C LYS A 3 11.87 0.05 14.03
N GLN A 4 10.87 0.60 14.71
CA GLN A 4 9.52 0.78 14.17
C GLN A 4 9.42 2.17 13.53
N ILE A 5 8.81 2.25 12.35
CA ILE A 5 8.50 3.52 11.68
C ILE A 5 7.00 3.73 11.83
N GLN A 6 6.61 4.86 12.40
CA GLN A 6 5.21 5.25 12.48
C GLN A 6 4.79 5.76 11.10
N VAL A 7 3.72 5.18 10.54
CA VAL A 7 3.12 5.68 9.31
C VAL A 7 2.23 6.86 9.68
N GLU A 8 2.58 8.04 9.18
CA GLU A 8 1.81 9.27 9.40
C GLU A 8 0.85 9.48 8.23
N VAL A 9 -0.44 9.32 8.50
CA VAL A 9 -1.49 9.58 7.50
C VAL A 9 -1.93 11.03 7.64
N GLN A 10 -1.72 11.83 6.59
CA GLN A 10 -2.30 13.18 6.53
C GLN A 10 -3.83 13.07 6.44
N VAL A 11 -4.54 13.96 7.15
CA VAL A 11 -6.01 14.07 7.13
C VAL A 11 -6.55 14.19 5.69
N ASP A 12 -5.82 14.91 4.84
CA ASP A 12 -6.12 15.13 3.41
C ASP A 12 -6.02 13.84 2.58
N HIS A 13 -5.23 12.86 3.05
CA HIS A 13 -5.02 11.58 2.39
C HIS A 13 -6.22 10.65 2.60
N LEU A 14 -6.82 10.64 3.79
CA LEU A 14 -8.05 9.87 4.05
C LEU A 14 -9.23 10.43 3.24
N ASP A 15 -9.32 11.74 3.07
CA ASP A 15 -10.35 12.38 2.24
C ASP A 15 -10.15 12.17 0.73
N LYS A 16 -8.90 12.05 0.24
CA LYS A 16 -8.62 11.65 -1.15
C LYS A 16 -8.81 10.16 -1.38
N VAL A 17 -8.33 9.31 -0.47
CA VAL A 17 -8.45 7.84 -0.55
C VAL A 17 -9.92 7.41 -0.41
N SER A 18 -10.72 8.10 0.41
CA SER A 18 -12.16 7.83 0.52
C SER A 18 -12.97 8.27 -0.70
N LYS A 19 -12.44 9.19 -1.52
CA LYS A 19 -13.05 9.65 -2.78
C LYS A 19 -12.54 8.91 -4.02
N ALA A 20 -11.35 8.32 -3.95
CA ALA A 20 -10.83 7.45 -5.00
C ALA A 20 -11.69 6.18 -5.06
N ASN A 21 -12.08 5.76 -6.26
CA ASN A 21 -12.73 4.45 -6.37
C ASN A 21 -11.73 3.37 -5.92
N ALA A 22 -12.22 2.29 -5.30
CA ALA A 22 -11.37 1.22 -4.78
C ALA A 22 -10.42 0.66 -5.86
N LEU A 23 -10.89 0.63 -7.11
CA LEU A 23 -10.10 0.17 -8.26
C LEU A 23 -8.87 1.03 -8.51
N ASN A 24 -8.99 2.36 -8.44
CA ASN A 24 -7.89 3.31 -8.63
C ASN A 24 -6.89 3.18 -7.49
N ALA A 25 -7.36 3.06 -6.24
CA ALA A 25 -6.48 2.83 -5.09
C ALA A 25 -5.67 1.53 -5.25
N ILE A 26 -6.31 0.43 -5.66
CA ILE A 26 -5.62 -0.83 -5.94
C ILE A 26 -4.65 -0.66 -7.13
N SER A 27 -5.05 0.08 -8.15
CA SER A 27 -4.21 0.32 -9.34
C SER A 27 -2.92 1.06 -8.99
N GLU A 28 -2.99 2.09 -8.13
CA GLU A 28 -1.81 2.80 -7.62
C GLU A 28 -0.88 1.86 -6.85
N LEU A 29 -1.42 0.94 -6.05
CA LEU A 29 -0.61 -0.05 -5.33
C LEU A 29 0.05 -1.06 -6.28
N VAL A 30 -0.64 -1.47 -7.34
CA VAL A 30 -0.06 -2.31 -8.40
C VAL A 30 1.03 -1.56 -9.16
N TRP A 31 0.84 -0.27 -9.43
CA TRP A 31 1.86 0.58 -10.04
C TRP A 31 3.12 0.71 -9.18
N ASN A 32 2.97 0.87 -7.86
CA ASN A 32 4.11 0.87 -6.94
C ASN A 32 4.93 -0.43 -7.02
N ALA A 33 4.27 -1.58 -7.25
CA ALA A 33 4.96 -2.85 -7.45
C ALA A 33 5.71 -2.89 -8.79
N VAL A 34 5.13 -2.32 -9.86
CA VAL A 34 5.79 -2.19 -11.17
C VAL A 34 7.03 -1.30 -11.05
N ASP A 35 6.94 -0.16 -10.36
CA ASP A 35 8.07 0.72 -10.08
C ASP A 35 9.15 0.04 -9.22
N ALA A 36 8.78 -1.00 -8.47
CA ALA A 36 9.69 -1.82 -7.69
C ALA A 36 10.35 -2.96 -8.49
N ASP A 37 10.24 -2.95 -9.82
CA ASP A 37 10.72 -3.99 -10.74
C ASP A 37 10.13 -5.39 -10.45
N ALA A 38 8.89 -5.46 -9.94
CA ALA A 38 8.22 -6.74 -9.69
C ALA A 38 7.90 -7.49 -11.00
N ASN A 39 8.14 -8.80 -11.01
CA ASN A 39 7.75 -9.70 -12.10
C ASN A 39 6.38 -10.33 -11.85
N LYS A 40 5.96 -10.38 -10.58
CA LYS A 40 4.68 -10.91 -10.14
C LYS A 40 4.04 -9.98 -9.12
N VAL A 41 2.77 -9.65 -9.37
CA VAL A 41 1.92 -8.93 -8.42
C VAL A 41 0.65 -9.74 -8.21
N GLU A 42 0.34 -10.04 -6.95
CA GLU A 42 -0.84 -10.79 -6.52
C GLU A 42 -1.80 -9.86 -5.78
N VAL A 43 -3.03 -9.76 -6.28
CA VAL A 43 -4.13 -9.07 -5.60
C VAL A 43 -5.08 -10.12 -5.05
N LEU A 44 -5.08 -10.27 -3.74
CA LEU A 44 -5.91 -11.21 -3.00
C LEU A 44 -7.05 -10.46 -2.34
N VAL A 45 -8.26 -10.97 -2.50
CA VAL A 45 -9.47 -10.40 -1.93
C VAL A 45 -9.99 -11.39 -0.91
N ASP A 46 -9.91 -11.03 0.35
CA ASP A 46 -10.40 -11.82 1.46
C ASP A 46 -11.83 -11.41 1.79
N ALA A 47 -12.70 -12.41 1.91
CA ALA A 47 -14.08 -12.23 2.31
C ALA A 47 -14.42 -13.22 3.43
N ASP A 48 -15.27 -12.77 4.35
CA ASP A 48 -15.85 -13.56 5.42
C ASP A 48 -17.38 -13.58 5.31
N ASP A 49 -18.04 -14.10 6.35
CA ASP A 49 -19.50 -14.23 6.37
C ASP A 49 -20.25 -12.89 6.34
N ILE A 50 -19.58 -11.76 6.62
CA ILE A 50 -20.16 -10.41 6.61
C ILE A 50 -19.76 -9.59 5.38
N GLY A 51 -18.86 -10.10 4.54
CA GLY A 51 -18.50 -9.52 3.25
C GLY A 51 -16.99 -9.39 3.05
N LEU A 52 -16.57 -8.32 2.38
CA LEU A 52 -15.15 -8.05 2.12
C LEU A 52 -14.44 -7.75 3.46
N SER A 53 -13.46 -8.58 3.82
CA SER A 53 -12.69 -8.44 5.07
C SER A 53 -11.29 -7.89 4.83
N GLY A 54 -10.75 -8.02 3.62
CA GLY A 54 -9.43 -7.48 3.29
C GLY A 54 -9.09 -7.51 1.81
N ILE A 55 -8.17 -6.63 1.40
CA ILE A 55 -7.49 -6.71 0.10
C ILE A 55 -5.99 -6.69 0.37
N HIS A 56 -5.28 -7.71 -0.10
CA HIS A 56 -3.83 -7.82 0.03
C HIS A 56 -3.16 -7.71 -1.34
N ILE A 57 -2.26 -6.74 -1.49
CA ILE A 57 -1.39 -6.60 -2.65
C ILE A 57 -0.02 -7.13 -2.23
N LYS A 58 0.50 -8.13 -2.95
CA LYS A 58 1.82 -8.73 -2.72
C LYS A 58 2.62 -8.69 -4.00
N ASP A 59 3.87 -8.27 -3.92
CA ASP A 59 4.79 -8.23 -5.05
C ASP A 59 6.13 -8.90 -4.70
N ASP A 60 6.89 -9.23 -5.74
CA ASP A 60 8.25 -9.76 -5.65
C ASP A 60 9.33 -8.75 -6.07
N GLY A 61 9.01 -7.45 -5.99
CA GLY A 61 9.92 -6.37 -6.32
C GLY A 61 11.03 -6.17 -5.28
N HIS A 62 11.86 -5.16 -5.49
CA HIS A 62 13.01 -4.88 -4.63
C HIS A 62 12.65 -4.37 -3.20
N GLY A 63 11.37 -4.15 -2.94
CA GLY A 63 10.85 -3.66 -1.66
C GLY A 63 11.34 -2.25 -1.30
N ILE A 64 11.14 -1.86 -0.04
CA ILE A 64 11.55 -0.54 0.46
C ILE A 64 12.75 -0.71 1.39
N HIS A 65 13.89 -0.12 1.00
CA HIS A 65 15.06 -0.07 1.88
C HIS A 65 14.73 0.75 3.14
N TYR A 66 15.13 0.25 4.31
CA TYR A 66 14.76 0.83 5.61
C TYR A 66 15.09 2.34 5.71
N ASP A 67 16.24 2.76 5.19
CA ASP A 67 16.68 4.17 5.22
C ASP A 67 15.80 5.11 4.38
N LYS A 68 15.06 4.56 3.41
CA LYS A 68 14.11 5.31 2.56
C LYS A 68 12.69 5.24 3.10
N ALA A 69 12.36 4.23 3.91
CA ALA A 69 11.02 4.04 4.45
C ALA A 69 10.53 5.26 5.25
N SER A 70 11.42 5.90 6.03
CA SER A 70 11.07 7.11 6.77
C SER A 70 10.80 8.33 5.88
N THR A 71 11.17 8.30 4.60
CA THR A 71 10.88 9.38 3.64
C THR A 71 9.56 9.13 2.93
N TYR A 72 9.24 7.87 2.63
CA TYR A 72 8.00 7.50 1.93
C TYR A 72 6.75 7.49 2.83
N PHE A 73 6.91 7.27 4.14
CA PHE A 73 5.78 7.13 5.08
C PHE A 73 5.60 8.32 6.04
N LYS A 74 6.29 9.44 5.81
CA LYS A 74 6.06 10.68 6.55
C LYS A 74 4.97 11.51 5.89
N GLY A 75 4.12 12.13 6.70
CA GLY A 75 3.26 13.22 6.25
C GLY A 75 4.10 14.48 6.06
N ASN A 76 3.97 15.14 4.91
CA ASN A 76 4.45 16.52 4.74
C ASN A 76 3.63 17.53 5.57
#